data_AF-A0A0N4ZM62-F1
#
_entry.id   AF-A0A0N4ZM62-F1
#
_cell.length_a   1.000
_cell.length_b   1.000
_cell.length_c   1.000
_cell.angle_alpha   90.00
_cell.angle_beta   90.00
_cell.angle_gamma   90.00
#
_symmetry.space_group_name_H-M   'P 1'
#
loop_
_entity.id
_entity.type
_entity.pdbx_description
1 polymer ?
#
loop_
_entity_poly.entity_id
_entity_poly.type
_entity_poly.pdbx_seq_one_letter_code
_entity_poly.pdbx_strand_id
1 'polypeptide(L)'
;MRHKLILSILSILYVGLLLLFLNYNSTNLFQSRFYPIQEYNSQMKEFKTLHEVGIEKYAIISVVDEIRPDSYKLATDTVHCYAHAYNYSYIMVSMKNEKEIAKKCTQQDIMFVRHCFLAEYLELHKEIDYVLFIDADTVVMNPYHTLVEYAPKGNEEFLMYSRIFNYEIACGSFFFKNSVYSRNFLRDFANFYYQVPKSMHGSDNAAIQSLILEKYGEGKFVEERKVCYAVWNRSKNWDDIWDFEACMINLLEKISETEPLSTKLMTFDHGKVVVVGKESKRRWIRDGALTNSLFCKNDFLFHGYKGVQSAMPFLGINDFVFTPELCINRPLPYLWNFKKDSMIECSYRNEMIGNTVNRTRGEFYRDLKDSGYLEKYKN
;
A
#
# COMPACT_ATOMS: atom_id res chain seq x y z
N MET A 1 -30.26 -56.27 27.24
CA MET A 1 -29.48 -56.01 26.00
C MET A 1 -30.12 -55.00 25.05
N ARG A 2 -31.43 -55.09 24.74
CA ARG A 2 -32.10 -54.18 23.78
C ARG A 2 -31.95 -52.68 24.09
N HIS A 3 -32.02 -52.25 25.36
CA HIS A 3 -31.87 -50.83 25.71
C HIS A 3 -30.48 -50.25 25.45
N LYS A 4 -29.40 -51.01 25.70
CA LYS A 4 -28.02 -50.56 25.43
C LYS A 4 -27.77 -50.41 23.92
N LEU A 5 -28.37 -51.26 23.10
CA LEU A 5 -28.28 -51.17 21.65
C LEU A 5 -29.00 -49.93 21.11
N ILE A 6 -30.20 -49.62 21.62
CA ILE A 6 -30.97 -48.43 21.24
C ILE A 6 -30.23 -47.13 21.62
N LEU A 7 -29.68 -47.06 22.83
CA LEU A 7 -28.90 -45.90 23.29
C LEU A 7 -27.62 -45.68 22.46
N SER A 8 -26.95 -46.76 22.06
CA SER A 8 -25.78 -46.69 21.17
C SER A 8 -26.14 -46.14 19.79
N ILE A 9 -27.24 -46.63 19.20
CA ILE A 9 -27.72 -46.18 17.88
C ILE A 9 -28.13 -44.69 17.92
N LEU A 10 -28.83 -44.26 18.99
CA LEU A 10 -29.21 -42.85 19.16
C LEU A 10 -27.99 -41.93 19.34
N SER A 11 -26.96 -42.38 20.05
CA SER A 11 -25.70 -41.64 20.21
C SER A 11 -24.97 -41.45 18.86
N ILE A 12 -24.88 -42.52 18.06
CA ILE A 12 -24.26 -42.47 16.73
C ILE A 12 -25.04 -41.53 15.79
N LEU A 13 -26.38 -41.59 15.81
CA LEU A 13 -27.24 -40.68 15.05
C LEU A 13 -27.06 -39.22 15.49
N TYR A 14 -26.97 -38.96 16.79
CA TYR A 14 -26.76 -37.62 17.33
C TYR A 14 -25.40 -37.05 16.89
N VAL A 15 -24.32 -37.83 17.01
CA VAL A 15 -22.98 -37.43 16.54
C VAL A 15 -22.98 -37.19 15.02
N GLY A 16 -23.64 -38.05 14.24
CA GLY A 16 -23.79 -37.87 12.80
C GLY A 16 -24.54 -36.59 12.42
N LEU A 17 -25.65 -36.29 13.09
CA LEU A 17 -26.41 -35.05 12.91
C LEU A 17 -25.61 -33.81 13.33
N LEU A 18 -24.82 -33.90 14.40
CA LEU A 18 -23.99 -32.81 14.88
C LEU A 18 -22.84 -32.51 13.90
N LEU A 19 -22.21 -33.54 13.35
CA LEU A 19 -21.20 -33.39 12.29
C LEU A 19 -21.78 -32.83 10.99
N LEU A 20 -22.98 -33.26 10.60
CA LEU A 20 -23.69 -32.70 9.44
C LEU A 20 -24.08 -31.23 9.67
N PHE A 21 -24.55 -30.88 10.86
CA PHE A 21 -24.91 -29.51 11.21
C PHE A 21 -23.68 -28.59 11.27
N LEU A 22 -22.57 -29.07 11.84
CA LEU A 22 -21.30 -28.33 11.86
C LEU A 22 -20.72 -28.16 10.45
N ASN A 23 -20.76 -29.19 9.60
CA ASN A 23 -20.32 -29.07 8.21
C ASN A 23 -21.24 -28.14 7.41
N TYR A 24 -22.56 -28.27 7.52
CA TYR A 24 -23.53 -27.43 6.82
C TYR A 24 -23.41 -25.96 7.21
N ASN A 25 -23.28 -25.67 8.51
CA ASN A 25 -23.06 -24.31 8.99
C ASN A 25 -21.68 -23.78 8.61
N SER A 26 -20.63 -24.61 8.66
CA SER A 26 -19.29 -24.21 8.21
C SER A 26 -19.30 -23.83 6.72
N THR A 27 -19.91 -24.65 5.86
CA THR A 27 -20.03 -24.36 4.42
C THR A 27 -20.88 -23.13 4.15
N ASN A 28 -22.01 -22.93 4.85
CA ASN A 28 -22.85 -21.74 4.69
C ASN A 28 -22.18 -20.48 5.23
N LEU A 29 -21.42 -20.58 6.34
CA LEU A 29 -20.65 -19.47 6.90
C LEU A 29 -19.45 -19.11 6.00
N PHE A 30 -18.88 -20.09 5.30
CA PHE A 30 -17.85 -19.84 4.29
C PHE A 30 -18.46 -19.20 3.04
N GLN A 31 -19.61 -19.70 2.59
CA GLN A 31 -20.29 -19.20 1.39
C GLN A 31 -20.91 -17.80 1.59
N SER A 32 -21.32 -17.45 2.82
CA SER A 32 -21.79 -16.10 3.16
C SER A 32 -20.69 -15.04 3.23
N ARG A 33 -19.41 -15.43 3.18
CA ARG A 33 -18.27 -14.51 3.19
C ARG A 33 -17.85 -14.05 1.79
N PHE A 34 -18.29 -14.74 0.74
CA PHE A 34 -17.96 -14.40 -0.64
C PHE A 34 -19.05 -13.52 -1.25
N TYR A 35 -18.63 -12.45 -1.93
CA TYR A 35 -19.54 -11.53 -2.60
C TYR A 35 -19.81 -12.02 -4.04
N PRO A 36 -21.08 -12.09 -4.50
CA PRO A 36 -21.38 -12.46 -5.88
C PRO A 36 -20.80 -11.47 -6.90
N ILE A 37 -19.73 -11.85 -7.60
CA ILE A 37 -19.05 -10.99 -8.60
C ILE A 37 -20.01 -10.55 -9.72
N GLN A 38 -21.00 -11.37 -10.09
CA GLN A 38 -21.99 -11.01 -11.10
C GLN A 38 -22.87 -9.82 -10.66
N GLU A 39 -23.21 -9.74 -9.37
CA GLU A 39 -23.96 -8.64 -8.79
C GLU A 39 -23.11 -7.37 -8.71
N TYR A 40 -21.83 -7.50 -8.35
CA TYR A 40 -20.89 -6.38 -8.38
C TYR A 40 -20.74 -5.83 -9.80
N ASN A 41 -20.51 -6.71 -10.77
CA ASN A 41 -20.31 -6.33 -12.16
C ASN A 41 -21.59 -5.72 -12.77
N SER A 42 -22.79 -6.17 -12.40
CA SER A 42 -24.03 -5.58 -12.89
C SER A 42 -24.23 -4.15 -12.36
N GLN A 43 -23.90 -3.89 -11.10
CA GLN A 43 -23.92 -2.53 -10.53
C GLN A 43 -22.95 -1.58 -11.23
N MET A 44 -21.82 -2.10 -11.72
CA MET A 44 -20.73 -1.28 -12.29
C MET A 44 -20.74 -1.18 -13.83
N LYS A 45 -21.66 -1.85 -14.53
CA LYS A 45 -21.74 -1.83 -16.01
C LYS A 45 -21.98 -0.43 -16.60
N GLU A 46 -22.58 0.48 -15.84
CA GLU A 46 -22.90 1.85 -16.27
C GLU A 46 -21.73 2.84 -16.06
N PHE A 47 -20.69 2.46 -15.30
CA PHE A 47 -19.62 3.38 -14.89
C PHE A 47 -18.69 3.82 -16.03
N LYS A 48 -18.77 3.16 -17.21
CA LYS A 48 -17.96 3.52 -18.38
C LYS A 48 -18.48 4.72 -19.15
N THR A 49 -19.73 5.12 -18.91
CA THR A 49 -20.33 6.27 -19.59
C THR A 49 -20.20 7.51 -18.71
N LEU A 50 -19.26 8.38 -19.10
CA LEU A 50 -19.11 9.77 -18.66
C LEU A 50 -18.52 9.95 -17.27
N HIS A 51 -17.22 9.66 -17.11
CA HIS A 51 -16.43 10.57 -16.27
C HIS A 51 -16.13 11.79 -17.13
N GLU A 52 -16.80 12.92 -16.86
CA GLU A 52 -16.27 14.22 -17.26
C GLU A 52 -14.90 14.33 -16.59
N VAL A 53 -13.86 14.12 -17.39
CA VAL A 53 -12.48 14.32 -16.99
C VAL A 53 -12.37 15.78 -16.58
N GLY A 54 -12.11 16.03 -15.30
CA GLY A 54 -11.68 17.35 -14.86
C GLY A 54 -10.46 17.77 -15.70
N ILE A 55 -10.21 19.07 -15.81
CA ILE A 55 -9.08 19.60 -16.60
C ILE A 55 -7.72 19.00 -16.15
N GLU A 56 -7.67 18.48 -14.91
CA GLU A 56 -6.48 17.93 -14.26
C GLU A 56 -5.99 16.62 -14.91
N LYS A 57 -4.68 16.56 -15.15
CA LYS A 57 -3.97 15.44 -15.78
C LYS A 57 -3.31 14.56 -14.73
N TYR A 58 -3.85 13.35 -14.56
CA TYR A 58 -3.30 12.33 -13.68
C TYR A 58 -2.34 11.41 -14.42
N ALA A 59 -1.18 11.14 -13.80
CA ALA A 59 -0.24 10.12 -14.24
C ALA A 59 0.01 9.09 -13.12
N ILE A 60 0.07 7.83 -13.52
CA ILE A 60 0.64 6.75 -12.74
C ILE A 60 2.09 6.57 -13.21
N ILE A 61 3.07 6.59 -12.31
CA ILE A 61 4.48 6.52 -12.68
C ILE A 61 5.19 5.43 -11.89
N SER A 62 5.94 4.59 -12.60
CA SER A 62 6.89 3.63 -12.02
C SER A 62 8.30 3.99 -12.49
N VAL A 63 9.26 4.05 -11.56
CA VAL A 63 10.69 4.26 -11.87
C VAL A 63 11.43 2.95 -11.66
N VAL A 64 12.12 2.48 -12.69
CA VAL A 64 12.89 1.22 -12.67
C VAL A 64 14.31 1.45 -13.16
N ASP A 65 15.26 0.60 -12.74
CA ASP A 65 16.60 0.59 -13.34
C ASP A 65 16.53 0.32 -14.84
N GLU A 66 15.77 -0.71 -15.18
CA GLU A 66 15.61 -1.21 -16.53
C GLU A 66 14.22 -1.84 -16.67
N ILE A 67 13.58 -1.63 -17.82
CA ILE A 67 12.29 -2.26 -18.12
C ILE A 67 12.54 -3.75 -18.39
N ARG A 68 11.95 -4.60 -17.55
CA ARG A 68 11.99 -6.06 -17.68
C ARG A 68 10.56 -6.58 -17.84
N PRO A 69 10.04 -6.68 -19.08
CA PRO A 69 8.62 -6.93 -19.34
C PRO A 69 8.07 -8.16 -18.60
N ASP A 70 8.85 -9.25 -18.51
CA ASP A 70 8.39 -10.49 -17.88
C ASP A 70 8.42 -10.46 -16.35
N SER A 71 9.27 -9.62 -15.75
CA SER A 71 9.47 -9.60 -14.29
C SER A 71 8.27 -9.02 -13.53
N TYR A 72 7.41 -8.25 -14.20
CA TYR A 72 6.26 -7.58 -13.59
C TYR A 72 5.03 -7.56 -14.49
N LYS A 73 5.01 -8.41 -15.53
CA LYS A 73 4.08 -8.32 -16.66
C LYS A 73 2.62 -8.14 -16.23
N LEU A 74 2.13 -8.99 -15.32
CA LEU A 74 0.74 -8.93 -14.89
C LEU A 74 0.42 -7.61 -14.19
N ALA A 75 1.27 -7.20 -13.24
CA ALA A 75 1.11 -5.96 -12.51
C ALA A 75 1.06 -4.77 -13.47
N THR A 76 2.05 -4.67 -14.35
CA THR A 76 2.18 -3.56 -15.29
C THR A 76 1.06 -3.54 -16.33
N ASP A 77 0.62 -4.71 -16.81
CA ASP A 77 -0.51 -4.86 -17.75
C ASP A 77 -1.82 -4.36 -17.13
N THR A 78 -2.08 -4.69 -15.86
CA THR A 78 -3.29 -4.20 -15.16
C THR A 78 -3.29 -2.68 -15.01
N VAL A 79 -2.14 -2.08 -14.69
CA VAL A 79 -1.99 -0.62 -14.56
C VAL A 79 -2.14 0.06 -15.93
N HIS A 80 -1.48 -0.44 -16.98
CA HIS A 80 -1.63 0.08 -18.35
C HIS A 80 -3.09 0.07 -18.78
N CYS A 81 -3.78 -1.06 -18.58
CA CYS A 81 -5.17 -1.19 -18.97
C CYS A 81 -6.09 -0.23 -18.20
N TYR A 82 -5.82 -0.05 -16.90
CA TYR A 82 -6.58 0.86 -16.04
C TYR A 82 -6.39 2.31 -16.49
N ALA A 83 -5.16 2.72 -16.77
CA ALA A 83 -4.86 4.04 -17.28
C ALA A 83 -5.58 4.32 -18.61
N HIS A 84 -5.57 3.36 -19.54
CA HIS A 84 -6.35 3.48 -20.78
C HIS A 84 -7.86 3.58 -20.55
N ALA A 85 -8.41 2.78 -19.63
CA ALA A 85 -9.85 2.76 -19.36
C ALA A 85 -10.37 4.09 -18.77
N TYR A 86 -9.53 4.81 -18.01
CA TYR A 86 -9.87 6.09 -17.39
C TYR A 86 -9.24 7.31 -18.07
N ASN A 87 -8.54 7.12 -19.20
CA ASN A 87 -7.80 8.18 -19.90
C ASN A 87 -6.76 8.89 -19.00
N TYR A 88 -6.09 8.13 -18.13
CA TYR A 88 -4.90 8.57 -17.40
C TYR A 88 -3.63 8.24 -18.19
N SER A 89 -2.51 8.85 -17.81
CA SER A 89 -1.18 8.44 -18.31
C SER A 89 -0.61 7.34 -17.41
N TYR A 90 -0.07 6.27 -17.98
CA TYR A 90 0.84 5.38 -17.26
C TYR A 90 2.22 5.43 -17.90
N ILE A 91 3.22 5.74 -17.08
CA ILE A 91 4.58 5.98 -17.53
C ILE A 91 5.53 5.09 -16.72
N MET A 92 6.14 4.12 -17.39
CA MET A 92 7.23 3.35 -16.82
C MET A 92 8.55 3.92 -17.31
N VAL A 93 9.28 4.61 -16.43
CA VAL A 93 10.53 5.27 -16.79
C VAL A 93 11.71 4.42 -16.35
N SER A 94 12.60 4.15 -17.30
CA SER A 94 13.87 3.44 -17.08
C SER A 94 14.99 4.43 -16.87
N MET A 95 15.70 4.31 -15.74
CA MET A 95 16.86 5.15 -15.44
C MET A 95 17.98 4.95 -16.46
N LYS A 96 18.12 3.74 -17.03
CA LYS A 96 19.09 3.48 -18.13
C LYS A 96 18.73 4.18 -19.44
N ASN A 97 17.45 4.45 -19.68
CA ASN A 97 16.98 5.09 -20.92
C ASN A 97 17.12 6.61 -20.85
N GLU A 98 16.95 7.20 -19.66
CA GLU A 98 17.00 8.65 -19.42
C GLU A 98 18.34 9.09 -18.81
N LYS A 99 19.42 8.93 -19.59
CA LYS A 99 20.79 9.12 -19.10
C LYS A 99 21.07 10.52 -18.56
N GLU A 100 20.48 11.56 -19.16
CA GLU A 100 20.71 12.94 -18.72
C GLU A 100 20.05 13.23 -17.37
N ILE A 101 18.91 12.62 -17.08
CA ILE A 101 18.29 12.68 -15.75
C ILE A 101 19.12 11.88 -14.76
N ALA A 102 19.48 10.64 -15.12
CA ALA A 102 20.25 9.74 -14.25
C ALA A 102 21.59 10.35 -13.81
N LYS A 103 22.28 11.11 -14.68
CA LYS A 103 23.53 11.82 -14.34
C LYS A 103 23.38 12.85 -13.20
N LYS A 104 22.18 13.40 -12.98
CA LYS A 104 21.92 14.35 -11.90
C LYS A 104 21.73 13.69 -10.54
N CYS A 105 21.38 12.41 -10.53
CA CYS A 105 21.04 11.67 -9.32
C CYS A 105 22.23 10.83 -8.86
N THR A 106 23.00 11.38 -7.93
CA THR A 106 24.31 10.85 -7.50
C THR A 106 24.25 9.87 -6.34
N GLN A 107 23.06 9.51 -5.87
CA GLN A 107 22.88 8.51 -4.81
C GLN A 107 23.32 7.13 -5.34
N GLN A 108 23.80 6.25 -4.45
CA GLN A 108 24.25 4.91 -4.87
C GLN A 108 23.16 3.84 -4.69
N ASP A 109 22.32 3.98 -3.66
CA ASP A 109 21.19 3.08 -3.44
C ASP A 109 20.04 3.48 -4.37
N ILE A 110 19.63 2.54 -5.23
CA ILE A 110 18.55 2.71 -6.20
C ILE A 110 17.24 3.16 -5.56
N MET A 111 16.98 2.75 -4.32
CA MET A 111 15.78 3.12 -3.57
C MET A 111 15.75 4.61 -3.24
N PHE A 112 16.90 5.29 -3.21
CA PHE A 112 17.01 6.74 -3.08
C PHE A 112 17.13 7.45 -4.44
N VAL A 113 17.86 6.86 -5.40
CA VAL A 113 18.01 7.42 -6.76
C VAL A 113 16.66 7.66 -7.41
N ARG A 114 15.71 6.72 -7.25
CA ARG A 114 14.37 6.81 -7.84
C ARG A 114 13.61 8.08 -7.45
N HIS A 115 13.81 8.60 -6.22
CA HIS A 115 13.15 9.82 -5.76
C HIS A 115 13.72 11.06 -6.45
N CYS A 116 15.05 11.16 -6.57
CA CYS A 116 15.70 12.23 -7.34
C CYS A 116 15.28 12.16 -8.81
N PHE A 117 15.32 10.96 -9.38
CA PHE A 117 15.00 10.75 -10.78
C PHE A 117 13.56 11.14 -11.09
N LEU A 118 12.60 10.74 -10.25
CA LEU A 118 11.20 11.14 -10.37
C LEU A 118 11.03 12.66 -10.29
N ALA A 119 11.73 13.33 -9.37
CA ALA A 119 11.68 14.79 -9.25
C ALA A 119 12.19 15.50 -10.51
N GLU A 120 13.31 15.05 -11.06
CA GLU A 120 13.91 15.62 -12.27
C GLU A 120 13.09 15.34 -13.52
N TYR A 121 12.52 14.14 -13.64
CA TYR A 121 11.57 13.80 -14.71
C TYR A 121 10.36 14.73 -14.66
N LEU A 122 9.73 14.89 -13.50
CA LEU A 122 8.54 15.73 -13.33
C LEU A 122 8.81 17.24 -13.51
N GLU A 123 10.05 17.69 -13.36
CA GLU A 123 10.44 19.07 -13.69
C GLU A 123 10.38 19.32 -15.22
N LEU A 124 10.61 18.29 -16.03
CA LEU A 124 10.48 18.35 -17.49
C LEU A 124 9.02 18.13 -17.95
N HIS A 125 8.21 17.47 -17.13
CA HIS A 125 6.83 17.08 -17.43
C HIS A 125 5.80 17.85 -16.58
N LYS A 126 5.83 19.19 -16.68
CA LYS A 126 4.94 20.09 -15.91
C LYS A 126 3.48 20.05 -16.36
N GLU A 127 3.19 19.40 -17.48
CA GLU A 127 1.83 19.12 -17.93
C GLU A 127 1.11 18.07 -17.08
N ILE A 128 1.82 17.31 -16.24
CA ILE A 128 1.21 16.36 -15.31
C ILE A 128 0.87 17.11 -14.02
N ASP A 129 -0.40 17.07 -13.58
CA ASP A 129 -0.87 17.77 -12.39
C ASP A 129 -0.75 16.91 -11.12
N TYR A 130 -1.10 15.63 -11.22
CA TYR A 130 -1.08 14.68 -10.12
C TYR A 130 -0.36 13.40 -10.49
N VAL A 131 0.42 12.90 -9.54
CA VAL A 131 1.24 11.70 -9.72
C VAL A 131 0.89 10.68 -8.65
N LEU A 132 0.46 9.50 -9.09
CA LEU A 132 0.49 8.29 -8.30
C LEU A 132 1.78 7.54 -8.64
N PHE A 133 2.78 7.63 -7.78
CA PHE A 133 3.96 6.78 -7.87
C PHE A 133 3.61 5.39 -7.33
N ILE A 134 4.03 4.33 -8.06
CA ILE A 134 3.90 2.93 -7.63
C ILE A 134 5.13 2.12 -8.04
N ASP A 135 5.51 1.17 -7.19
CA ASP A 135 6.44 0.10 -7.57
C ASP A 135 5.87 -0.75 -8.69
N ALA A 136 6.74 -1.26 -9.57
CA ALA A 136 6.34 -2.01 -10.76
C ALA A 136 5.59 -3.32 -10.46
N ASP A 137 5.67 -3.83 -9.22
CA ASP A 137 4.96 -5.02 -8.75
C ASP A 137 3.59 -4.72 -8.12
N THR A 138 3.02 -3.55 -8.42
CA THR A 138 1.68 -3.13 -8.00
C THR A 138 0.62 -3.51 -9.03
N VAL A 139 -0.36 -4.31 -8.63
CA VAL A 139 -1.51 -4.72 -9.44
C VAL A 139 -2.71 -3.81 -9.15
N VAL A 140 -3.42 -3.39 -10.20
CA VAL A 140 -4.78 -2.85 -10.06
C VAL A 140 -5.72 -4.04 -9.82
N MET A 141 -6.14 -4.24 -8.57
CA MET A 141 -7.01 -5.35 -8.20
C MET A 141 -8.48 -5.03 -8.49
N ASN A 142 -8.90 -3.82 -8.17
CA ASN A 142 -10.27 -3.37 -8.33
C ASN A 142 -10.29 -2.09 -9.18
N PRO A 143 -10.60 -2.19 -10.49
CA PRO A 143 -10.48 -1.06 -11.40
C PRO A 143 -11.62 -0.06 -11.26
N TYR A 144 -12.58 -0.28 -10.37
CA TYR A 144 -13.76 0.57 -10.21
C TYR A 144 -13.52 1.83 -9.36
N HIS A 145 -12.33 1.93 -8.76
CA HIS A 145 -11.90 3.15 -8.09
C HIS A 145 -11.21 4.10 -9.07
N THR A 146 -11.37 5.39 -8.82
CA THR A 146 -10.69 6.47 -9.56
C THR A 146 -9.50 7.01 -8.79
N LEU A 147 -8.52 7.58 -9.50
CA LEU A 147 -7.40 8.29 -8.86
C LEU A 147 -7.90 9.52 -8.07
N VAL A 148 -8.95 10.18 -8.57
CA VAL A 148 -9.56 11.37 -7.94
C VAL A 148 -10.02 11.10 -6.50
N GLU A 149 -10.55 9.90 -6.22
CA GLU A 149 -10.99 9.51 -4.86
C GLU A 149 -9.89 9.66 -3.80
N TYR A 150 -8.66 9.31 -4.20
CA TYR A 150 -7.50 9.18 -3.31
C TYR A 150 -6.49 10.32 -3.41
N ALA A 151 -6.61 11.17 -4.43
CA ALA A 151 -5.70 12.28 -4.69
C ALA A 151 -5.56 13.24 -3.49
N PRO A 152 -4.45 14.01 -3.41
CA PRO A 152 -4.32 15.12 -2.48
C PRO A 152 -5.50 16.09 -2.57
N LYS A 153 -6.01 16.56 -1.44
CA LYS A 153 -7.18 17.45 -1.33
C LYS A 153 -6.81 18.77 -0.63
N GLY A 154 -7.44 19.87 -1.02
CA GLY A 154 -7.19 21.18 -0.41
C GLY A 154 -5.71 21.56 -0.45
N ASN A 155 -5.10 21.83 0.71
CA ASN A 155 -3.68 22.20 0.85
C ASN A 155 -2.71 21.01 0.80
N GLU A 156 -3.19 19.77 0.70
CA GLU A 156 -2.30 18.60 0.66
C GLU A 156 -1.44 18.62 -0.60
N GLU A 157 -0.16 18.30 -0.46
CA GLU A 157 0.83 18.24 -1.54
C GLU A 157 1.33 16.83 -1.75
N PHE A 158 1.64 16.10 -0.67
CA PHE A 158 2.32 14.80 -0.72
C PHE A 158 1.71 13.80 0.27
N LEU A 159 1.10 12.73 -0.25
CA LEU A 159 0.51 11.66 0.55
C LEU A 159 1.39 10.41 0.51
N MET A 160 1.62 9.87 1.69
CA MET A 160 2.25 8.58 1.97
C MET A 160 1.26 7.69 2.71
N TYR A 161 1.63 6.45 3.02
CA TYR A 161 0.80 5.55 3.81
C TYR A 161 1.62 4.74 4.81
N SER A 162 1.06 4.52 6.01
CA SER A 162 1.59 3.55 6.95
C SER A 162 1.37 2.15 6.40
N ARG A 163 2.38 1.30 6.42
CA ARG A 163 2.23 -0.12 6.07
C ARG A 163 1.36 -0.82 7.09
N ILE A 164 0.65 -1.88 6.72
CA ILE A 164 -0.35 -2.49 7.63
C ILE A 164 0.31 -3.31 8.73
N PHE A 165 1.30 -4.13 8.39
CA PHE A 165 1.80 -5.19 9.26
C PHE A 165 3.06 -4.86 10.08
N ASN A 166 3.67 -3.68 9.87
CA ASN A 166 4.83 -3.17 10.62
C ASN A 166 4.78 -1.63 10.75
N TYR A 167 5.83 -0.97 11.21
CA TYR A 167 5.82 0.48 11.51
C TYR A 167 6.33 1.37 10.38
N GLU A 168 6.54 0.81 9.19
CA GLU A 168 6.98 1.55 8.02
C GLU A 168 5.96 2.62 7.61
N ILE A 169 6.46 3.80 7.25
CA ILE A 169 5.83 4.61 6.20
C ILE A 169 6.33 4.02 4.88
N ALA A 170 5.45 3.27 4.20
CA ALA A 170 5.85 2.51 3.04
C ALA A 170 6.11 3.44 1.84
N CYS A 171 7.20 3.15 1.14
CA CYS A 171 7.70 3.92 0.01
C CYS A 171 7.43 3.24 -1.34
N GLY A 172 6.70 2.12 -1.36
CA GLY A 172 6.28 1.46 -2.59
C GLY A 172 5.19 2.23 -3.36
N SER A 173 4.61 3.27 -2.77
CA SER A 173 3.67 4.16 -3.45
C SER A 173 3.49 5.51 -2.75
N PHE A 174 3.34 6.57 -3.54
CA PHE A 174 3.01 7.93 -3.08
C PHE A 174 1.96 8.55 -3.98
N PHE A 175 1.14 9.44 -3.43
CA PHE A 175 0.20 10.23 -4.24
C PHE A 175 0.40 11.71 -3.96
N PHE A 176 0.81 12.48 -4.97
CA PHE A 176 1.20 13.87 -4.77
C PHE A 176 0.84 14.76 -5.96
N LYS A 177 0.75 16.07 -5.70
CA LYS A 177 0.67 17.10 -6.75
C LYS A 177 2.04 17.32 -7.35
N ASN A 178 2.14 17.48 -8.67
CA ASN A 178 3.41 17.84 -9.32
C ASN A 178 3.75 19.34 -9.13
N SER A 179 3.91 19.74 -7.89
CA SER A 179 4.29 21.10 -7.51
C SER A 179 5.80 21.22 -7.31
N VAL A 180 6.29 22.45 -7.26
CA VAL A 180 7.68 22.74 -6.83
C VAL A 180 7.93 22.16 -5.44
N TYR A 181 6.92 22.20 -4.56
CA TYR A 181 7.00 21.66 -3.21
C TYR A 181 7.27 20.14 -3.23
N SER A 182 6.43 19.36 -3.92
CA SER A 182 6.57 17.90 -3.97
C SER A 182 7.86 17.46 -4.65
N ARG A 183 8.29 18.14 -5.72
CA ARG A 183 9.57 17.84 -6.38
C ARG A 183 10.76 18.14 -5.46
N ASN A 184 10.70 19.21 -4.66
CA ASN A 184 11.74 19.48 -3.66
C ASN A 184 11.72 18.46 -2.52
N PHE A 185 10.54 18.03 -2.06
CA PHE A 185 10.42 16.96 -1.07
C PHE A 185 11.07 15.66 -1.56
N LEU A 186 10.85 15.27 -2.82
CA LEU A 186 11.49 14.11 -3.43
C LEU A 186 13.02 14.26 -3.53
N ARG A 187 13.53 15.45 -3.85
CA ARG A 187 14.98 15.74 -3.88
C ARG A 187 15.59 15.64 -2.47
N ASP A 188 14.92 16.21 -1.47
CA ASP A 188 15.34 16.12 -0.07
C ASP A 188 15.36 14.66 0.39
N PHE A 189 14.35 13.89 -0.01
CA PHE A 189 14.27 12.47 0.31
C PHE A 189 15.41 11.67 -0.34
N ALA A 190 15.69 11.91 -1.62
CA ALA A 190 16.84 11.30 -2.29
C ALA A 190 18.16 11.67 -1.57
N ASN A 191 18.35 12.95 -1.22
CA ASN A 191 19.56 13.43 -0.56
C ASN A 191 19.70 12.96 0.89
N PHE A 192 18.62 12.52 1.52
CA PHE A 192 18.68 11.90 2.84
C PHE A 192 19.51 10.60 2.84
N TYR A 193 19.76 10.00 1.67
CA TYR A 193 20.76 8.93 1.47
C TYR A 193 22.11 9.25 2.14
N TYR A 194 22.58 10.50 2.09
CA TYR A 194 23.87 10.87 2.66
C TYR A 194 23.85 11.03 4.20
N GLN A 195 22.67 10.93 4.82
CA GLN A 195 22.45 11.08 6.25
C GLN A 195 22.07 9.76 6.94
N VAL A 196 21.72 8.71 6.18
CA VAL A 196 21.44 7.39 6.76
C VAL A 196 22.72 6.79 7.38
N PRO A 197 22.61 5.94 8.41
CA PRO A 197 23.77 5.33 9.01
C PRO A 197 24.39 4.26 8.10
N LYS A 198 25.68 3.95 8.34
CA LYS A 198 26.40 2.89 7.62
C LYS A 198 25.99 1.47 8.04
N SER A 199 25.23 1.36 9.14
CA SER A 199 24.60 0.12 9.63
C SER A 199 23.49 -0.34 8.67
N MET A 200 22.83 -1.46 9.00
CA MET A 200 21.62 -1.85 8.27
C MET A 200 20.55 -0.79 8.47
N HIS A 201 20.30 0.07 7.48
CA HIS A 201 19.46 1.27 7.68
C HIS A 201 18.00 1.12 7.22
N GLY A 202 17.60 -0.02 6.62
CA GLY A 202 16.21 -0.23 6.19
C GLY A 202 15.81 0.52 4.91
N SER A 203 16.80 1.05 4.18
CA SER A 203 16.63 1.83 2.95
C SER A 203 15.68 3.03 3.12
N ASP A 204 14.91 3.37 2.09
CA ASP A 204 14.09 4.58 2.03
C ASP A 204 12.86 4.53 2.96
N ASN A 205 12.29 3.36 3.23
CA ASN A 205 11.17 3.17 4.17
C ASN A 205 11.46 3.59 5.62
N ALA A 206 12.67 3.34 6.09
CA ALA A 206 13.12 3.81 7.41
C ALA A 206 13.56 5.28 7.35
N ALA A 207 14.24 5.67 6.27
CA ALA A 207 14.79 7.02 6.11
C ALA A 207 13.72 8.12 5.99
N ILE A 208 12.56 7.84 5.37
CA ILE A 208 11.48 8.82 5.23
C ILE A 208 10.95 9.28 6.60
N GLN A 209 10.95 8.40 7.60
CA GLN A 209 10.49 8.74 8.95
C GLN A 209 11.43 9.76 9.61
N SER A 210 12.75 9.55 9.45
CA SER A 210 13.78 10.50 9.86
C SER A 210 13.68 11.81 9.11
N LEU A 211 13.52 11.77 7.78
CA LEU A 211 13.39 12.98 6.97
C LEU A 211 12.23 13.87 7.46
N ILE A 212 11.05 13.29 7.68
CA ILE A 212 9.87 14.02 8.16
C ILE A 212 10.16 14.64 9.55
N LEU A 213 10.77 13.85 10.45
CA LEU A 213 11.05 14.30 11.81
C LEU A 213 12.10 15.43 11.85
N GLU A 214 13.15 15.34 11.02
CA GLU A 214 14.17 16.39 10.89
C GLU A 214 13.62 17.65 10.24
N LYS A 215 12.79 17.51 9.21
CA LYS A 215 12.27 18.65 8.44
C LYS A 215 11.16 19.43 9.16
N TYR A 216 10.29 18.73 9.91
CA TYR A 216 9.08 19.35 10.49
C TYR A 216 9.04 19.32 12.03
N GLY A 217 9.97 18.62 12.66
CA GLY A 217 10.06 18.55 14.11
C GLY A 217 11.20 19.38 14.71
N GLU A 218 11.85 20.27 13.93
CA GLU A 218 13.05 21.01 14.36
C GLU A 218 12.96 21.50 15.82
N GLY A 219 13.99 21.18 16.62
CA GLY A 219 14.07 21.54 18.04
C GLY A 219 13.16 20.74 18.99
N LYS A 220 12.25 19.90 18.50
CA LYS A 220 11.35 19.08 19.33
C LYS A 220 11.96 17.71 19.64
N PHE A 221 11.81 17.27 20.89
CA PHE A 221 12.17 15.92 21.35
C PHE A 221 13.64 15.55 21.08
N VAL A 222 14.57 16.50 21.22
CA VAL A 222 15.98 16.33 20.83
C VAL A 222 16.65 15.17 21.58
N GLU A 223 16.37 15.00 22.87
CA GLU A 223 16.96 13.92 23.68
C GLU A 223 16.33 12.56 23.39
N GLU A 224 15.05 12.54 23.03
CA GLU A 224 14.33 11.34 22.61
C GLU A 224 14.80 10.86 21.23
N ARG A 225 15.00 11.78 20.28
CA ARG A 225 15.57 11.48 18.95
C ARG A 225 16.91 10.77 19.07
N LYS A 226 17.76 11.20 20.00
CA LYS A 226 19.06 10.56 20.25
C LYS A 226 18.92 9.09 20.61
N VAL A 227 17.84 8.69 21.30
CA VAL A 227 17.57 7.27 21.59
C VAL A 227 17.24 6.52 20.31
N CYS A 228 16.31 7.03 19.50
CA CYS A 228 15.95 6.39 18.23
C CYS A 228 17.16 6.27 17.29
N TYR A 229 17.92 7.35 17.11
CA TYR A 229 19.13 7.33 16.28
C TYR A 229 20.24 6.44 16.83
N ALA A 230 20.34 6.25 18.15
CA ALA A 230 21.29 5.31 18.72
C ALA A 230 20.96 3.86 18.37
N VAL A 231 19.69 3.51 18.18
CA VAL A 231 19.25 2.20 17.66
C VAL A 231 19.60 2.10 16.18
N TRP A 232 19.23 3.11 15.38
CA TRP A 232 19.48 3.10 13.94
C TRP A 232 20.98 2.99 13.60
N ASN A 233 21.84 3.70 14.34
CA ASN A 233 23.28 3.69 14.11
C ASN A 233 23.95 2.33 14.40
N ARG A 234 23.31 1.44 15.18
CA ARG A 234 23.87 0.14 15.59
C ARG A 234 23.15 -1.07 15.01
N SER A 235 22.14 -0.85 14.18
CA SER A 235 21.27 -1.88 13.61
C SER A 235 22.01 -2.87 12.70
N LYS A 236 21.57 -4.12 12.73
CA LYS A 236 22.19 -5.25 12.02
C LYS A 236 21.18 -6.12 11.30
N ASN A 237 19.92 -6.07 11.71
CA ASN A 237 18.85 -6.92 11.19
C ASN A 237 17.53 -6.13 11.11
N TRP A 238 16.46 -6.80 10.68
CA TRP A 238 15.13 -6.21 10.57
C TRP A 238 14.46 -5.92 11.91
N ASP A 239 14.78 -6.68 12.96
CA ASP A 239 14.25 -6.44 14.30
C ASP A 239 14.78 -5.09 14.83
N ASP A 240 16.07 -4.80 14.65
CA ASP A 240 16.67 -3.51 15.00
C ASP A 240 16.03 -2.34 14.21
N ILE A 241 15.63 -2.59 12.95
CA ILE A 241 14.92 -1.60 12.13
C ILE A 241 13.52 -1.37 12.68
N TRP A 242 12.80 -2.42 13.07
CA TRP A 242 11.46 -2.26 13.66
C TRP A 242 11.51 -1.54 15.00
N ASP A 243 12.52 -1.78 15.84
CA ASP A 243 12.75 -1.01 17.07
C ASP A 243 12.95 0.48 16.77
N PHE A 244 13.77 0.77 15.75
CA PHE A 244 13.99 2.13 15.28
C PHE A 244 12.69 2.76 14.75
N GLU A 245 11.96 2.10 13.86
CA GLU A 245 10.71 2.62 13.29
C GLU A 245 9.64 2.82 14.35
N ALA A 246 9.49 1.90 15.32
CA ALA A 246 8.57 2.09 16.44
C ALA A 246 8.92 3.35 17.23
N CYS A 247 10.21 3.59 17.49
CA CYS A 247 10.72 4.80 18.14
C CYS A 247 10.41 6.06 17.33
N MET A 248 10.61 6.02 16.01
CA MET A 248 10.36 7.15 15.11
C MET A 248 8.87 7.46 14.97
N ILE A 249 8.01 6.46 14.77
CA ILE A 249 6.55 6.64 14.71
C ILE A 249 6.04 7.27 16.02
N ASN A 250 6.52 6.81 17.18
CA ASN A 250 6.15 7.43 18.46
C ASN A 250 6.50 8.94 18.51
N LEU A 251 7.61 9.36 17.91
CA LEU A 251 7.96 10.79 17.82
C LEU A 251 7.16 11.54 16.75
N LEU A 252 6.92 10.92 15.59
CA LEU A 252 6.11 11.47 14.51
C LEU A 252 4.66 11.72 14.94
N GLU A 253 4.07 10.80 15.71
CA GLU A 253 2.73 10.97 16.29
C GLU A 253 2.70 12.20 17.22
N LYS A 254 3.74 12.40 18.04
CA LYS A 254 3.83 13.55 18.96
C LYS A 254 4.01 14.90 18.26
N ILE A 255 4.60 14.94 17.07
CA ILE A 255 4.79 16.18 16.31
C ILE A 255 3.73 16.41 15.23
N SER A 256 2.88 15.42 14.95
CA SER A 256 1.79 15.50 13.99
C SER A 256 0.81 16.62 14.36
N GLU A 257 0.32 17.34 13.35
CA GLU A 257 -0.65 18.43 13.51
C GLU A 257 -2.11 17.91 13.60
N THR A 258 -2.33 16.62 13.36
CA THR A 258 -3.66 16.00 13.46
C THR A 258 -4.16 15.97 14.91
N GLU A 259 -5.25 16.72 15.18
CA GLU A 259 -5.90 16.76 16.48
C GLU A 259 -7.36 16.28 16.41
N PRO A 260 -7.80 15.36 17.31
CA PRO A 260 -6.98 14.60 18.25
C PRO A 260 -6.09 13.58 17.52
N LEU A 261 -5.05 13.08 18.20
CA LEU A 261 -4.23 11.95 17.76
C LEU A 261 -5.10 10.86 17.09
N SER A 262 -4.80 10.58 15.83
CA SER A 262 -5.66 9.78 14.97
C SER A 262 -4.89 8.66 14.31
N THR A 263 -5.37 7.43 14.48
CA THR A 263 -4.85 6.25 13.80
C THR A 263 -5.14 6.25 12.29
N LYS A 264 -5.93 7.23 11.81
CA LYS A 264 -6.36 7.34 10.42
C LYS A 264 -5.43 8.21 9.56
N LEU A 265 -4.75 9.21 10.15
CA LEU A 265 -3.80 10.05 9.43
C LEU A 265 -2.92 10.88 10.37
N MET A 266 -1.68 11.14 9.94
CA MET A 266 -0.78 12.16 10.50
C MET A 266 -0.56 13.27 9.47
N THR A 267 -0.48 14.52 9.92
CA THR A 267 -0.25 15.69 9.05
C THR A 267 0.96 16.50 9.51
N PHE A 268 1.71 17.03 8.56
CA PHE A 268 2.90 17.85 8.78
C PHE A 268 2.95 19.01 7.77
N ASP A 269 3.68 20.05 8.14
CA ASP A 269 3.82 21.30 7.38
C ASP A 269 2.46 21.89 6.97
N HIS A 270 1.66 22.22 7.97
CA HIS A 270 0.35 22.85 7.80
C HIS A 270 -0.59 22.02 6.92
N GLY A 271 -0.55 20.70 7.08
CA GLY A 271 -1.34 19.74 6.30
C GLY A 271 -0.86 19.44 4.88
N LYS A 272 0.32 19.92 4.46
CA LYS A 272 0.84 19.63 3.11
C LYS A 272 1.34 18.20 2.96
N VAL A 273 1.91 17.62 4.01
CA VAL A 273 2.44 16.25 4.01
C VAL A 273 1.52 15.39 4.87
N VAL A 274 1.00 14.32 4.29
CA VAL A 274 0.01 13.46 4.95
C VAL A 274 0.48 12.01 4.92
N VAL A 275 0.47 11.36 6.09
CA VAL A 275 0.67 9.92 6.20
C VAL A 275 -0.68 9.28 6.48
N VAL A 276 -1.20 8.52 5.52
CA VAL A 276 -2.48 7.84 5.61
C VAL A 276 -2.34 6.57 6.46
N GLY A 277 -3.13 6.48 7.53
CA GLY A 277 -3.00 5.44 8.56
C GLY A 277 -3.60 4.07 8.20
N LYS A 278 -3.30 3.09 9.09
CA LYS A 278 -3.63 1.65 9.01
C LYS A 278 -5.08 1.27 8.74
N GLU A 279 -6.02 2.11 9.10
CA GLU A 279 -7.46 1.81 8.98
C GLU A 279 -8.19 2.89 8.20
N SER A 280 -7.44 3.75 7.50
CA SER A 280 -8.00 4.86 6.75
C SER A 280 -8.67 4.40 5.47
N LYS A 281 -9.86 4.95 5.20
CA LYS A 281 -10.55 4.79 3.91
C LYS A 281 -9.86 5.53 2.77
N ARG A 282 -8.93 6.45 3.06
CA ARG A 282 -8.13 7.18 2.06
C ARG A 282 -6.94 6.40 1.55
N ARG A 283 -6.69 5.21 2.08
CA ARG A 283 -5.63 4.35 1.59
C ARG A 283 -6.02 3.74 0.25
N TRP A 284 -5.13 3.85 -0.72
CA TRP A 284 -5.31 3.30 -2.08
C TRP A 284 -4.62 1.95 -2.30
N ILE A 285 -3.70 1.54 -1.43
CA ILE A 285 -2.83 0.36 -1.64
C ILE A 285 -2.64 -0.46 -0.37
N ARG A 286 -2.50 -1.78 -0.51
CA ARG A 286 -2.01 -2.68 0.55
C ARG A 286 -1.24 -3.86 -0.01
N ASP A 287 -0.44 -4.52 0.81
CA ASP A 287 0.13 -5.82 0.46
C ASP A 287 -1.00 -6.86 0.33
N GLY A 288 -1.12 -7.48 -0.85
CA GLY A 288 -2.22 -8.40 -1.14
C GLY A 288 -2.14 -9.71 -0.35
N ALA A 289 -0.93 -10.13 0.02
CA ALA A 289 -0.66 -11.33 0.84
C ALA A 289 -1.36 -11.30 2.21
N LEU A 290 -1.68 -10.13 2.76
CA LEU A 290 -2.36 -9.98 4.05
C LEU A 290 -3.74 -10.63 4.11
N THR A 291 -4.36 -10.83 2.95
CA THR A 291 -5.66 -11.48 2.82
C THR A 291 -5.62 -12.64 1.84
N ASN A 292 -4.46 -13.27 1.64
CA ASN A 292 -4.25 -14.31 0.64
C ASN A 292 -4.71 -13.88 -0.77
N SER A 293 -4.50 -12.61 -1.13
CA SER A 293 -4.97 -12.00 -2.38
C SER A 293 -6.49 -11.95 -2.58
N LEU A 294 -7.29 -12.25 -1.56
CA LEU A 294 -8.73 -11.96 -1.56
C LEU A 294 -8.94 -10.45 -1.45
N PHE A 295 -9.96 -9.94 -2.12
CA PHE A 295 -10.26 -8.50 -2.15
C PHE A 295 -11.73 -8.22 -1.88
N CYS A 296 -12.07 -7.00 -1.49
CA CYS A 296 -13.45 -6.53 -1.41
C CYS A 296 -13.63 -5.25 -2.23
N LYS A 297 -14.87 -4.76 -2.35
CA LYS A 297 -15.21 -3.56 -3.14
C LYS A 297 -14.49 -2.26 -2.73
N ASN A 298 -13.84 -2.23 -1.56
CA ASN A 298 -13.09 -1.07 -1.05
C ASN A 298 -11.56 -1.21 -1.23
N ASP A 299 -11.08 -2.35 -1.75
CA ASP A 299 -9.66 -2.49 -2.12
C ASP A 299 -9.46 -1.85 -3.49
N PHE A 300 -8.27 -1.29 -3.76
CA PHE A 300 -7.91 -0.72 -5.06
C PHE A 300 -6.63 -1.37 -5.62
N LEU A 301 -5.47 -1.03 -5.05
CA LEU A 301 -4.17 -1.55 -5.48
C LEU A 301 -3.60 -2.59 -4.53
N PHE A 302 -2.98 -3.62 -5.09
CA PHE A 302 -2.25 -4.64 -4.37
C PHE A 302 -0.74 -4.57 -4.68
N HIS A 303 0.07 -4.48 -3.64
CA HIS A 303 1.53 -4.47 -3.74
C HIS A 303 2.12 -5.89 -3.60
N GLY A 304 3.28 -6.13 -4.25
CA GLY A 304 4.12 -7.32 -4.05
C GLY A 304 3.94 -8.46 -5.07
N TYR A 305 3.54 -8.15 -6.31
CA TYR A 305 3.24 -9.14 -7.35
C TYR A 305 4.29 -9.12 -8.47
N LYS A 306 5.24 -10.05 -8.44
CA LYS A 306 6.35 -10.18 -9.40
C LYS A 306 6.16 -11.37 -10.36
N GLY A 307 6.29 -11.12 -11.65
CA GLY A 307 6.30 -12.11 -12.72
C GLY A 307 5.11 -12.04 -13.67
N VAL A 308 4.96 -13.12 -14.43
CA VAL A 308 3.81 -13.38 -15.31
C VAL A 308 2.66 -14.00 -14.53
N GLN A 309 1.45 -14.01 -15.13
CA GLN A 309 0.26 -14.52 -14.47
C GLN A 309 0.34 -15.98 -14.01
N SER A 310 1.03 -16.84 -14.77
CA SER A 310 1.21 -18.25 -14.38
C SER A 310 2.04 -18.42 -13.09
N ALA A 311 2.86 -17.42 -12.72
CA ALA A 311 3.58 -17.41 -11.44
C ALA A 311 2.67 -16.98 -10.26
N MET A 312 1.45 -16.51 -10.53
CA MET A 312 0.51 -15.99 -9.53
C MET A 312 -0.87 -16.69 -9.61
N PRO A 313 -0.94 -18.03 -9.52
CA PRO A 313 -2.20 -18.76 -9.65
C PRO A 313 -3.21 -18.40 -8.54
N PHE A 314 -2.73 -17.86 -7.43
CA PHE A 314 -3.53 -17.45 -6.27
C PHE A 314 -4.17 -16.06 -6.43
N LEU A 315 -3.72 -15.23 -7.38
CA LEU A 315 -4.35 -13.92 -7.61
C LEU A 315 -5.76 -14.11 -8.18
N GLY A 316 -6.71 -13.33 -7.68
CA GLY A 316 -8.14 -13.42 -7.98
C GLY A 316 -8.56 -13.02 -9.40
N ILE A 317 -7.64 -12.85 -10.34
CA ILE A 317 -7.90 -12.43 -11.73
C ILE A 317 -7.72 -13.67 -12.64
N ASN A 318 -8.71 -13.95 -13.49
CA ASN A 318 -8.60 -14.90 -14.61
C ASN A 318 -7.64 -14.36 -15.68
N ASP A 319 -7.40 -15.10 -16.76
CA ASP A 319 -6.45 -14.70 -17.81
C ASP A 319 -6.61 -13.23 -18.21
N PHE A 320 -5.60 -12.42 -17.87
CA PHE A 320 -5.61 -10.99 -18.08
C PHE A 320 -4.93 -10.69 -19.41
N VAL A 321 -5.68 -10.12 -20.35
CA VAL A 321 -5.18 -9.80 -21.68
C VAL A 321 -5.11 -8.29 -21.82
N PHE A 322 -3.88 -7.78 -21.90
CA PHE A 322 -3.63 -6.39 -22.18
C PHE A 322 -3.50 -6.15 -23.69
N THR A 323 -4.41 -5.34 -24.23
CA THR A 323 -4.17 -4.55 -25.45
C THR A 323 -4.77 -3.16 -25.27
N PRO A 324 -4.09 -2.08 -25.73
CA PRO A 324 -4.62 -0.72 -25.61
C PRO A 324 -6.04 -0.58 -26.16
N GLU A 325 -6.31 -1.17 -27.32
CA GLU A 325 -7.62 -1.12 -27.97
C GLU A 325 -8.73 -1.77 -27.12
N LEU A 326 -8.48 -2.94 -26.52
CA LEU A 326 -9.46 -3.59 -25.66
C LEU A 326 -9.72 -2.75 -24.40
N CYS A 327 -8.66 -2.23 -23.78
CA CYS A 327 -8.77 -1.44 -22.56
C CYS A 327 -9.52 -0.12 -22.77
N ILE A 328 -9.34 0.53 -23.93
CA ILE A 328 -10.09 1.74 -24.31
C ILE A 328 -11.56 1.42 -24.59
N ASN A 329 -11.85 0.34 -25.31
CA ASN A 329 -13.19 0.11 -25.87
C ASN A 329 -14.10 -0.79 -25.02
N ARG A 330 -13.57 -1.73 -24.25
CA ARG A 330 -14.39 -2.68 -23.46
C ARG A 330 -14.73 -2.19 -22.05
N PRO A 331 -15.94 -2.43 -21.53
CA PRO A 331 -16.27 -2.14 -20.13
C PRO A 331 -15.40 -2.91 -19.15
N LEU A 332 -15.08 -2.29 -18.00
CA LEU A 332 -14.23 -2.85 -16.95
C LEU A 332 -14.59 -4.29 -16.52
N PRO A 333 -15.88 -4.68 -16.36
CA PRO A 333 -16.23 -6.06 -16.02
C PRO A 333 -15.73 -7.13 -17.00
N TYR A 334 -15.50 -6.76 -18.26
CA TYR A 334 -14.96 -7.65 -19.30
C TYR A 334 -13.43 -7.64 -19.36
N LEU A 335 -12.79 -6.64 -18.74
CA LEU A 335 -11.33 -6.51 -18.65
C LEU A 335 -10.80 -7.17 -17.38
N TRP A 336 -11.44 -6.90 -16.23
CA TRP A 336 -11.15 -7.54 -14.95
C TRP A 336 -12.11 -8.71 -14.70
N ASN A 337 -11.84 -9.81 -15.39
CA ASN A 337 -12.57 -11.05 -15.17
C ASN A 337 -12.03 -11.75 -13.91
N PHE A 338 -12.80 -11.75 -12.83
CA PHE A 338 -12.36 -12.32 -11.55
C PHE A 338 -12.66 -13.81 -11.42
N LYS A 339 -11.75 -14.54 -10.76
CA LYS A 339 -11.96 -15.94 -10.36
C LYS A 339 -13.15 -16.03 -9.41
N LYS A 340 -13.87 -17.15 -9.48
CA LYS A 340 -14.88 -17.47 -8.47
C LYS A 340 -14.23 -17.45 -7.07
N ASP A 341 -14.97 -16.95 -6.08
CA ASP A 341 -14.55 -16.93 -4.68
C ASP A 341 -13.26 -16.10 -4.43
N SER A 342 -12.99 -15.09 -5.27
CA SER A 342 -11.87 -14.14 -5.07
C SER A 342 -12.29 -12.83 -4.37
N MET A 343 -13.56 -12.46 -4.52
CA MET A 343 -14.14 -11.28 -3.90
C MET A 343 -14.90 -11.67 -2.63
N ILE A 344 -14.57 -11.02 -1.52
CA ILE A 344 -15.16 -11.25 -0.20
C ILE A 344 -15.92 -10.02 0.28
N GLU A 345 -16.78 -10.23 1.29
CA GLU A 345 -17.43 -9.14 2.01
C GLU A 345 -16.42 -8.20 2.65
N CYS A 346 -16.67 -6.89 2.56
CA CYS A 346 -15.73 -5.92 3.14
C CYS A 346 -15.68 -6.00 4.67
N SER A 347 -16.74 -6.45 5.36
CA SER A 347 -16.70 -6.70 6.80
C SER A 347 -15.67 -7.78 7.14
N TYR A 348 -15.66 -8.88 6.40
CA TYR A 348 -14.70 -9.96 6.58
C TYR A 348 -13.27 -9.54 6.23
N ARG A 349 -13.09 -8.80 5.12
CA ARG A 349 -11.79 -8.20 4.80
C ARG A 349 -11.28 -7.29 5.92
N ASN A 350 -12.16 -6.44 6.47
CA ASN A 350 -11.81 -5.52 7.55
C ASN A 350 -11.44 -6.26 8.83
N GLU A 351 -12.06 -7.40 9.13
CA GLU A 351 -11.68 -8.26 10.25
C GLU A 351 -10.26 -8.80 10.07
N MET A 352 -9.92 -9.35 8.89
CA MET A 352 -8.58 -9.87 8.60
C MET A 352 -7.49 -8.79 8.73
N ILE A 353 -7.74 -7.61 8.15
CA ILE A 353 -6.82 -6.47 8.26
C ILE A 353 -6.75 -5.95 9.69
N GLY A 354 -7.89 -5.83 10.38
CA GLY A 354 -7.98 -5.36 11.77
C GLY A 354 -7.22 -6.26 12.73
N ASN A 355 -7.28 -7.58 12.55
CA ASN A 355 -6.48 -8.54 13.32
C ASN A 355 -4.98 -8.31 13.14
N THR A 356 -4.53 -8.04 11.91
CA THR A 356 -3.14 -7.70 11.63
C THR A 356 -2.74 -6.38 12.30
N VAL A 357 -3.58 -5.34 12.17
CA VAL A 357 -3.33 -4.02 12.79
C VAL A 357 -3.23 -4.14 14.31
N ASN A 358 -4.12 -4.91 14.95
CA ASN A 358 -4.11 -5.12 16.39
C ASN A 358 -2.86 -5.89 16.85
N ARG A 359 -2.43 -6.89 16.08
CA ARG A 359 -1.16 -7.58 16.34
C ARG A 359 0.02 -6.62 16.26
N THR A 360 0.12 -5.83 15.19
CA THR A 360 1.18 -4.82 15.04
C THR A 360 1.15 -3.77 16.16
N ARG A 361 -0.04 -3.35 16.63
CA ARG A 361 -0.16 -2.46 17.80
C ARG A 361 0.37 -3.10 19.09
N GLY A 362 0.16 -4.40 19.28
CA GLY A 362 0.71 -5.13 20.42
C GLY A 362 2.24 -5.24 20.36
N GLU A 363 2.77 -5.51 19.17
CA GLU A 363 4.21 -5.57 18.88
C GLU A 363 4.87 -4.19 19.07
N PHE A 364 4.17 -3.10 18.75
CA PHE A 364 4.72 -1.73 18.82
C PHE A 364 5.32 -1.38 20.17
N TYR A 365 4.64 -1.71 21.28
CA TYR A 365 5.14 -1.39 22.61
C TYR A 365 6.33 -2.25 23.04
N ARG A 366 6.46 -3.46 22.47
CA ARG A 366 7.65 -4.30 22.66
C ARG A 366 8.82 -3.65 21.93
N ASP A 367 8.67 -3.35 20.66
CA ASP A 367 9.77 -2.82 19.83
C ASP A 367 10.16 -1.39 20.29
N LEU A 368 9.19 -0.57 20.73
CA LEU A 368 9.45 0.71 21.38
C LEU A 368 10.18 0.56 22.73
N LYS A 369 9.93 -0.52 23.48
CA LYS A 369 10.69 -0.82 24.69
C LYS A 369 12.12 -1.24 24.34
N ASP A 370 12.28 -2.12 23.36
CA ASP A 370 13.57 -2.69 22.94
C ASP A 370 14.48 -1.63 22.30
N SER A 371 13.88 -0.57 21.71
CA SER A 371 14.59 0.65 21.33
C SER A 371 15.28 1.40 22.50
N GLY A 372 14.88 1.11 23.74
CA GLY A 372 15.32 1.81 24.96
C GLY A 372 14.52 3.08 25.27
N TYR A 373 13.54 3.45 24.43
CA TYR A 373 12.74 4.66 24.61
C TYR A 373 11.92 4.63 25.90
N LEU A 374 11.17 3.54 26.12
CA LEU A 374 10.30 3.42 27.29
C LEU A 374 11.06 3.28 28.61
N GLU A 375 12.32 2.82 28.58
CA GLU A 375 13.16 2.79 29.78
C GLU A 375 13.53 4.20 30.22
N LYS A 376 13.81 5.10 29.26
CA LYS A 376 14.28 6.46 29.55
C LYS A 376 13.15 7.48 29.78
N TYR A 377 12.00 7.30 29.12
CA TYR A 377 10.94 8.33 29.06
C TYR A 377 9.55 7.85 29.53
N LYS A 378 9.45 6.71 30.22
CA LYS A 378 8.22 6.39 30.96
C LYS A 378 8.12 7.26 32.20
N ASN A 379 7.25 8.27 32.14
CA ASN A 379 6.51 8.78 33.29
C ASN A 379 5.09 8.25 33.21
#